data_AF-A0A1V6V1F4-F1
#
_entry.id   AF-A0A1V6V1F4-F1
#
_cell.length_a   1.000
_cell.length_b   1.000
_cell.length_c   1.000
_cell.angle_alpha   90.00
_cell.angle_beta   90.00
_cell.angle_gamma   90.00
#
_symmetry.space_group_name_H-M   'P 1'
#
loop_
_entity.id
_entity.type
_entity.pdbx_description
1 polymer ?
#
loop_
_entity_poly.entity_id
_entity_poly.type
_entity_poly.pdbx_seq_one_letter_code
_entity_poly.pdbx_strand_id
1 'polypeptide(L)'
;MSSTTWLCRDLIDHGFRTLKICIRDQQPVHEIAVSYHLKNASNHFGNWNGSIPIPKQSLEMRAQLYYGDDKELFLGFLRRVLCWLPKIRPSVEDIADDELLMQAVRKV
;
A
#
# COMPACT_ATOMS: atom_id res chain seq x y z
N MET A 1 0.11 -17.86 6.56
CA MET A 1 0.88 -16.74 5.98
C MET A 1 -0.07 -15.91 5.13
N SER A 2 -0.30 -14.64 5.45
CA SER A 2 -0.98 -13.73 4.52
C SER A 2 0.03 -12.71 4.02
N SER A 3 0.18 -12.60 2.70
CA SER A 3 0.97 -11.55 2.06
C SER A 3 0.04 -10.72 1.21
N THR A 4 0.25 -9.40 1.20
CA THR A 4 -0.48 -8.51 0.29
C THR A 4 0.49 -7.90 -0.69
N THR A 5 0.14 -8.00 -1.96
CA THR A 5 0.93 -7.50 -3.09
C THR A 5 0.17 -6.33 -3.70
N TRP A 6 0.80 -5.16 -3.77
CA TRP A 6 0.26 -3.95 -4.37
C TRP A 6 1.05 -3.59 -5.61
N LEU A 7 0.38 -3.33 -6.73
CA LEU A 7 1.00 -2.66 -7.87
C LEU A 7 0.96 -1.16 -7.62
N CYS A 8 2.12 -0.53 -7.57
CA CYS A 8 2.29 0.88 -7.29
C CYS A 8 2.90 1.57 -8.52
N ARG A 9 2.38 2.74 -8.88
CA ARG A 9 3.03 3.62 -9.84
C ARG A 9 4.03 4.49 -9.09
N ASP A 10 5.28 4.49 -9.52
CA ASP A 10 6.27 5.44 -9.07
C ASP A 10 6.01 6.80 -9.74
N LEU A 11 5.95 7.85 -8.94
CA LEU A 11 5.65 9.20 -9.40
C LEU A 11 6.89 9.93 -9.92
N ILE A 12 8.11 9.45 -9.62
CA ILE A 12 9.37 10.08 -10.01
C ILE A 12 9.81 9.58 -11.38
N ASP A 13 9.91 8.26 -11.56
CA ASP A 13 10.38 7.67 -12.83
C ASP A 13 9.24 7.19 -13.74
N HIS A 14 7.99 7.41 -13.32
CA HIS A 14 6.77 6.95 -14.01
C HIS A 14 6.71 5.44 -14.25
N GLY A 15 7.54 4.65 -13.57
CA GLY A 15 7.55 3.19 -13.64
C GLY A 15 6.48 2.55 -12.77
N PHE A 16 6.30 1.24 -12.93
CA PHE A 16 5.45 0.43 -12.06
C PHE A 16 6.31 -0.47 -11.19
N ARG A 17 6.01 -0.49 -9.89
CA ARG A 17 6.70 -1.27 -8.87
C ARG A 17 5.69 -2.12 -8.12
N THR A 18 6.11 -3.29 -7.65
CA THR A 18 5.24 -4.14 -6.84
C THR A 18 5.72 -4.15 -5.41
N LEU A 19 4.88 -3.70 -4.47
CA LEU A 19 5.17 -3.74 -3.04
C LEU A 19 4.49 -4.97 -2.42
N LYS A 20 5.30 -5.92 -1.94
CA LYS A 20 4.81 -7.10 -1.22
C LYS A 20 5.10 -6.96 0.27
N ILE A 21 4.06 -6.99 1.10
CA ILE A 21 4.17 -6.86 2.56
C ILE A 21 3.62 -8.13 3.22
N CYS A 22 4.41 -8.73 4.10
CA CYS A 22 4.17 -10.07 4.63
C CYS A 22 4.15 -10.10 6.16
N ILE A 23 3.14 -10.75 6.75
CA ILE A 23 2.92 -10.79 8.20
C ILE A 23 3.74 -11.95 8.76
N ARG A 24 4.64 -11.65 9.71
CA ARG A 24 5.61 -12.60 10.27
C ARG A 24 5.04 -13.47 11.40
N ASP A 25 3.79 -13.91 11.29
CA ASP A 25 3.18 -14.70 12.37
C ASP A 25 3.66 -16.16 12.39
N GLN A 26 4.35 -16.63 11.34
CA GLN A 26 5.04 -17.93 11.32
C GLN A 26 6.39 -17.83 10.59
N GLN A 27 7.37 -18.53 11.15
CA GLN A 27 8.81 -18.53 10.87
C GLN A 27 9.21 -18.18 9.42
N PRO A 28 10.11 -17.19 9.21
CA PRO A 28 10.29 -16.46 7.95
C PRO A 28 11.17 -17.17 6.92
N VAL A 29 11.20 -18.50 6.90
CA VAL A 29 12.24 -19.25 6.18
C VAL A 29 12.11 -19.08 4.66
N HIS A 30 10.89 -19.15 4.14
CA HIS A 30 10.64 -19.10 2.69
C HIS A 30 10.85 -17.70 2.09
N GLU A 31 10.42 -16.64 2.78
CA GLU A 31 10.55 -15.29 2.23
C GLU A 31 11.98 -14.75 2.31
N ILE A 32 12.69 -15.07 3.39
CA ILE A 32 14.11 -14.74 3.50
C ILE A 32 14.89 -15.50 2.43
N ALA A 33 14.61 -16.80 2.22
CA ALA A 33 15.23 -17.59 1.17
C ALA A 33 14.92 -17.04 -0.23
N VAL A 34 13.67 -16.69 -0.51
CA VAL A 34 13.27 -16.06 -1.79
C VAL A 34 13.94 -14.70 -1.97
N SER A 35 14.03 -13.87 -0.92
CA SER A 35 14.73 -12.58 -0.98
C SER A 35 16.21 -12.74 -1.31
N TYR A 36 16.90 -13.69 -0.67
CA TYR A 36 18.29 -14.03 -1.00
C TYR A 36 18.44 -14.57 -2.42
N HIS A 37 17.49 -15.40 -2.88
CA HIS A 37 17.49 -15.93 -4.23
C HIS A 37 17.31 -14.82 -5.27
N LEU A 38 16.34 -13.92 -5.06
CA LEU A 38 16.09 -12.77 -5.93
C LEU A 38 17.28 -11.81 -5.97
N LYS A 39 17.99 -11.62 -4.86
CA LYS A 39 19.21 -10.80 -4.81
C LYS A 39 20.33 -11.36 -5.71
N ASN A 40 20.36 -12.67 -5.90
CA ASN A 40 21.41 -13.37 -6.65
C ASN A 40 20.97 -13.79 -8.06
N ALA A 41 19.69 -13.59 -8.42
CA ALA A 41 19.18 -13.94 -9.74
C ALA A 41 19.55 -12.85 -10.75
N SER A 42 20.41 -13.21 -11.70
CA SER A 42 21.02 -12.30 -12.67
C SER A 42 20.09 -11.74 -13.75
N ASN A 43 18.83 -12.20 -13.82
CA ASN A 43 17.93 -11.97 -14.96
C ASN A 43 16.49 -11.59 -14.56
N HIS A 44 16.30 -10.76 -13.53
CA HIS A 44 15.00 -10.14 -13.31
C HIS A 44 14.90 -8.81 -14.06
N PHE A 45 13.76 -8.59 -14.75
CA PHE A 45 13.33 -7.31 -15.33
C PHE A 45 13.00 -6.27 -14.23
N GLY A 46 13.94 -6.03 -13.31
CA GLY A 46 13.77 -5.14 -12.18
C GLY A 46 15.04 -5.13 -11.33
N ASN A 47 15.69 -3.97 -11.27
CA ASN A 47 16.85 -3.78 -10.43
C ASN A 47 16.39 -3.71 -8.96
N TRP A 48 16.81 -4.67 -8.13
CA TRP A 48 16.50 -4.62 -6.70
C TRP A 48 17.34 -3.52 -6.04
N ASN A 49 16.71 -2.39 -5.71
CA ASN A 49 17.39 -1.22 -5.14
C ASN A 49 17.78 -1.38 -3.65
N GLY A 50 17.72 -2.60 -3.10
CA GLY A 50 18.07 -2.83 -1.70
C GLY A 50 17.04 -2.28 -0.72
N SER A 51 17.46 -2.15 0.53
CA SER A 51 16.67 -1.51 1.58
C SER A 51 16.76 0.01 1.43
N ILE A 52 15.88 0.60 0.65
CA ILE A 52 15.75 2.06 0.59
C ILE A 52 15.32 2.60 1.97
N PRO A 53 15.97 3.66 2.50
CA PRO A 53 15.55 4.27 3.74
C PRO A 53 14.08 4.69 3.64
N ILE A 54 13.28 4.30 4.61
CA ILE A 54 11.88 4.73 4.68
C ILE A 54 11.91 6.25 4.92
N PRO A 55 11.36 7.07 4.01
CA PRO A 55 11.37 8.50 4.21
C PRO A 55 10.55 8.85 5.46
N LYS A 56 11.02 9.82 6.25
CA LYS A 56 10.27 10.35 7.40
C LYS A 56 9.13 11.23 6.90
N GLN A 57 8.03 10.61 6.52
CA GLN A 57 6.83 11.28 6.03
C GLN A 57 5.59 10.56 6.52
N SER A 58 4.53 11.32 6.81
CA SER A 58 3.23 10.77 7.16
C SER A 58 2.29 10.78 5.95
N LEU A 59 1.17 10.05 6.04
CA LEU A 59 0.16 10.05 4.98
C LEU A 59 -0.45 11.46 4.82
N GLU A 60 -0.67 12.15 5.93
CA GLU A 60 -1.21 13.50 6.06
C GLU A 60 -0.31 14.54 5.38
N MET A 61 1.01 14.38 5.47
CA MET A 61 1.98 15.25 4.79
C MET A 61 1.90 15.14 3.27
N ARG A 62 1.57 13.95 2.75
CA ARG A 62 1.43 13.71 1.30
C ARG A 62 0.05 14.05 0.76
N ALA A 63 -0.99 14.06 1.60
CA ALA A 63 -2.33 14.48 1.23
C ALA A 63 -2.40 16.02 1.12
N GLN A 64 -1.86 16.56 0.04
CA GLN A 64 -1.76 18.00 -0.22
C GLN A 64 -2.89 18.55 -1.10
N LEU A 65 -3.68 17.68 -1.72
CA LEU A 65 -4.75 18.06 -2.66
C LEU A 65 -6.10 18.32 -1.98
N TYR A 66 -6.26 17.92 -0.72
CA TYR A 66 -7.50 18.06 0.04
C TYR A 66 -7.24 18.87 1.31
N TYR A 67 -8.24 19.63 1.77
CA TYR A 67 -8.19 20.48 2.96
C TYR A 67 -9.47 20.31 3.79
N GLY A 68 -9.40 20.67 5.08
CA GLY A 68 -10.55 20.60 5.98
C GLY A 68 -11.15 19.19 6.05
N ASP A 69 -12.48 19.12 6.08
CA ASP A 69 -13.24 17.87 6.26
C ASP A 69 -12.98 16.86 5.12
N ASP A 70 -12.82 17.33 3.88
CA ASP A 70 -12.52 16.47 2.72
C ASP A 70 -11.16 15.76 2.89
N LYS A 71 -10.18 16.42 3.55
CA LYS A 71 -8.88 15.80 3.83
C LYS A 71 -9.02 14.66 4.82
N GLU A 72 -9.82 14.84 5.86
CA GLU A 72 -10.04 13.80 6.88
C GLU A 72 -10.78 12.59 6.29
N LEU A 73 -11.78 12.83 5.45
CA LEU A 73 -12.50 11.79 4.72
C LEU A 73 -11.56 11.01 3.79
N PHE A 74 -10.70 11.72 3.05
CA PHE A 74 -9.70 11.12 2.17
C PHE A 74 -8.69 10.27 2.94
N LEU A 75 -8.15 10.80 4.04
CA LEU A 75 -7.18 10.08 4.88
C LEU A 75 -7.82 8.87 5.56
N GLY A 76 -9.07 8.99 6.03
CA GLY A 76 -9.86 7.89 6.59
C GLY A 76 -10.02 6.75 5.60
N PHE A 77 -10.49 7.07 4.39
CA PHE A 77 -10.60 6.12 3.29
C PHE A 77 -9.26 5.44 2.96
N LEU A 78 -8.18 6.21 2.81
CA LEU A 78 -6.86 5.63 2.51
C LEU A 78 -6.37 4.69 3.62
N ARG A 79 -6.60 5.00 4.90
CA ARG A 79 -6.21 4.11 6.00
C ARG A 79 -6.97 2.78 5.94
N ARG A 80 -8.23 2.80 5.49
CA ARG A 80 -9.06 1.60 5.27
C ARG A 80 -8.56 0.76 4.09
N VAL A 81 -8.31 1.39 2.94
CA VAL A 81 -7.82 0.69 1.74
C VAL A 81 -6.40 0.16 1.96
N LEU A 82 -5.51 0.95 2.56
CA LEU A 82 -4.14 0.57 2.88
C LEU A 82 -4.05 -0.33 4.14
N CYS A 83 -5.18 -0.83 4.63
CA CYS A 83 -5.21 -1.75 5.76
C CYS A 83 -4.58 -3.10 5.39
N TRP A 84 -3.40 -3.32 5.96
CA TRP A 84 -2.60 -4.48 5.64
C TRP A 84 -3.10 -5.77 6.30
N LEU A 85 -3.52 -5.72 7.57
CA LEU A 85 -3.97 -6.87 8.35
C LEU A 85 -5.27 -7.44 7.75
N PRO A 86 -5.29 -8.66 7.18
CA PRO A 86 -6.48 -9.19 6.53
C PRO A 86 -7.68 -9.29 7.48
N LYS A 87 -7.44 -9.60 8.76
CA LYS A 87 -8.48 -9.76 9.78
C LYS A 87 -9.30 -8.49 10.01
N ILE A 88 -8.71 -7.32 9.76
CA ILE A 88 -9.37 -6.02 9.95
C ILE A 88 -9.49 -5.27 8.61
N ARG A 89 -9.13 -5.91 7.50
CA ARG A 89 -9.26 -5.32 6.17
C ARG A 89 -10.75 -5.24 5.84
N PRO A 90 -11.27 -4.06 5.50
CA PRO A 90 -12.65 -3.92 5.05
C PRO A 90 -12.90 -4.72 3.77
N SER A 91 -14.11 -5.24 3.61
CA SER A 91 -14.54 -5.86 2.36
C SER A 91 -14.62 -4.82 1.22
N VAL A 92 -14.78 -5.29 -0.02
CA VAL A 92 -14.97 -4.37 -1.16
C VAL A 92 -16.29 -3.61 -0.99
N GLU A 93 -17.31 -4.28 -0.47
CA GLU A 93 -18.61 -3.72 -0.15
C GLU A 93 -18.48 -2.61 0.91
N ASP A 94 -17.75 -2.88 2.00
CA ASP A 94 -17.50 -1.87 3.06
C ASP A 94 -16.73 -0.64 2.54
N ILE A 95 -15.88 -0.83 1.52
CA ILE A 95 -15.12 0.25 0.87
C ILE A 95 -16.02 1.04 -0.07
N ALA A 96 -16.90 0.37 -0.82
CA ALA A 96 -17.84 1.01 -1.75
C ALA A 96 -18.80 1.97 -1.02
N ASP A 97 -19.20 1.61 0.19
CA ASP A 97 -20.09 2.41 1.04
C ASP A 97 -19.35 3.49 1.88
N ASP A 98 -18.05 3.70 1.66
CA ASP A 98 -17.27 4.69 2.40
C ASP A 98 -17.79 6.13 2.18
N GLU A 99 -17.77 6.93 3.25
CA GLU A 99 -18.26 8.32 3.22
C GLU A 99 -17.55 9.17 2.16
N LEU A 100 -16.26 8.93 1.89
CA LEU A 100 -15.55 9.62 0.81
C LEU A 100 -16.21 9.38 -0.55
N LEU A 101 -16.56 8.14 -0.87
CA LEU A 101 -17.15 7.78 -2.16
C LEU A 101 -18.61 8.24 -2.24
N MET A 102 -19.34 8.10 -1.13
CA MET A 102 -20.77 8.44 -1.07
C MET A 102 -21.05 9.95 -1.00
N GLN A 103 -20.05 10.79 -0.74
CA GLN A 103 -20.19 12.25 -0.80
C GLN A 103 -20.70 12.76 -2.16
N ALA A 104 -20.30 12.14 -3.26
CA ALA A 104 -20.75 12.53 -4.60
C ALA A 104 -22.25 12.25 -4.81
N VAL A 105 -22.78 11.20 -4.17
CA VAL A 105 -24.19 10.81 -4.25
C VAL A 105 -25.07 11.70 -3.39
N ARG A 106 -24.55 12.20 -2.25
CA ARG A 106 -25.29 13.07 -1.32
C ARG A 106 -25.37 14.53 -1.77
N LYS A 107 -24.55 14.96 -2.74
CA LYS A 107 -24.55 16.34 -3.28
C LYS A 107 -25.46 16.51 -4.51
N VAL A 108 -26.29 15.51 -4.83
CA VAL A 108 -27.32 15.53 -5.89
C VAL A 108 -28.69 15.79 -5.29
#